data_AF-A0A944PQB7-F1
#
_entry.id   AF-A0A944PQB7-F1
#
_cell.length_a   1.000
_cell.length_b   1.000
_cell.length_c   1.000
_cell.angle_alpha   90.00
_cell.angle_beta   90.00
_cell.angle_gamma   90.00
#
_symmetry.space_group_name_H-M   'P 1'
#
loop_
_entity.id
_entity.type
_entity.pdbx_description
1 polymer ?
#
loop_
_entity_poly.entity_id
_entity_poly.type
_entity_poly.pdbx_seq_one_letter_code
_entity_poly.pdbx_strand_id
1 'polypeptide(L)'
;MVGGRARARSPRQLTQDPKAWPEQASADPAADAVRQIARNLARALDGHGLSLRAAAAGSSVNRQAIADLLAGRSWPDVATVARLAHFTGDTLWPESVDIERKRTH
;
A
#
# COMPACT_ATOMS: atom_id res chain seq x y z
N MET A 1 19.12 -4.29 6.54
CA MET A 1 18.01 -4.76 7.38
C MET A 1 17.69 -3.66 8.38
N VAL A 2 16.64 -2.86 8.16
CA VAL A 2 16.26 -1.77 9.07
C VAL A 2 14.79 -1.96 9.43
N GLY A 3 14.46 -2.07 10.72
CA GLY A 3 13.07 -2.00 11.18
C GLY A 3 12.83 -2.65 12.53
N GLY A 4 12.74 -1.82 13.57
CA GLY A 4 12.32 -2.21 14.93
C GLY A 4 10.88 -2.72 15.01
N ARG A 5 10.46 -3.05 16.25
CA ARG A 5 9.24 -3.76 16.65
C ARG A 5 7.91 -3.41 15.92
N ALA A 6 7.80 -2.25 15.28
CA ALA A 6 6.64 -1.82 14.50
C ALA A 6 6.28 -2.74 13.32
N ARG A 7 7.24 -3.44 12.69
CA ARG A 7 6.96 -4.39 11.58
C ARG A 7 6.49 -5.78 12.03
N ALA A 8 6.40 -6.05 13.33
CA ALA A 8 5.84 -7.31 13.81
C ALA A 8 4.35 -7.44 13.47
N ARG A 9 3.65 -6.30 13.32
CA ARG A 9 2.27 -6.22 12.84
C ARG A 9 2.25 -5.79 11.38
N SER A 10 1.38 -6.41 10.59
CA SER A 10 1.15 -6.00 9.21
C SER A 10 0.29 -4.73 9.16
N PRO A 11 0.32 -3.96 8.05
CA PRO A 11 -0.45 -2.72 7.93
C PRO A 11 -1.94 -2.87 8.30
N ARG A 12 -2.61 -3.94 7.83
CA ARG A 12 -4.01 -4.18 8.18
C ARG A 12 -4.26 -4.45 9.66
N GLN A 13 -3.26 -4.89 10.42
CA GLN A 13 -3.41 -5.11 11.87
C GLN A 13 -3.31 -3.81 12.66
N LEU A 14 -3.02 -2.70 12.00
CA LEU A 14 -2.96 -1.36 12.58
C LEU A 14 -4.22 -0.53 12.25
N THR A 15 -5.20 -1.09 11.53
CA THR A 15 -6.53 -0.50 11.36
C THR A 15 -7.47 -0.94 12.50
N GLN A 16 -8.60 -0.24 12.65
CA GLN A 16 -9.63 -0.59 13.64
C GLN A 16 -10.25 -1.97 13.37
N ASP A 17 -10.53 -2.29 12.11
CA ASP A 17 -10.95 -3.62 11.67
C ASP A 17 -10.02 -4.16 10.56
N PRO A 18 -9.18 -5.18 10.87
CA PRO A 18 -8.31 -5.82 9.88
C PRO A 18 -9.04 -6.56 8.75
N LYS A 19 -10.31 -6.95 8.95
CA LYS A 19 -11.11 -7.65 7.93
C LYS A 19 -11.72 -6.70 6.91
N ALA A 20 -11.92 -5.44 7.29
CA ALA A 20 -12.42 -4.39 6.42
C ALA A 20 -11.32 -3.71 5.59
N TRP A 21 -10.09 -4.23 5.60
CA TRP A 21 -9.01 -3.72 4.76
C TRP A 21 -9.38 -3.77 3.27
N PRO A 22 -9.06 -2.74 2.46
CA PRO A 22 -8.40 -1.48 2.80
C PRO A 22 -9.38 -0.31 3.05
N GLU A 23 -10.64 -0.56 3.39
CA GLU A 23 -11.67 0.48 3.39
C GLU A 23 -11.56 1.46 4.57
N GLN A 24 -11.10 1.00 5.74
CA GLN A 24 -10.98 1.83 6.94
C GLN A 24 -9.59 2.46 7.09
N ALA A 25 -9.54 3.74 7.45
CA ALA A 25 -8.30 4.45 7.71
C ALA A 25 -7.53 3.88 8.92
N SER A 26 -6.22 4.10 8.94
CA SER A 26 -5.34 3.75 10.06
C SER A 26 -4.91 5.01 10.80
N ALA A 27 -4.86 4.96 12.14
CA ALA A 27 -4.25 6.02 12.95
C ALA A 27 -2.72 5.99 12.89
N ASP A 28 -2.11 4.86 12.53
CA ASP A 28 -0.69 4.79 12.20
C ASP A 28 -0.46 5.36 10.79
N PRO A 29 0.34 6.45 10.64
CA PRO A 29 0.50 7.12 9.35
C PRO A 29 1.16 6.24 8.29
N ALA A 30 2.06 5.34 8.68
CA ALA A 30 2.72 4.45 7.73
C ALA A 30 1.75 3.38 7.23
N ALA A 31 0.93 2.81 8.10
CA ALA A 31 -0.09 1.85 7.71
C ALA A 31 -1.19 2.51 6.86
N ASP A 32 -1.56 3.76 7.13
CA ASP A 32 -2.53 4.48 6.27
C ASP A 32 -1.94 4.78 4.89
N ALA A 33 -0.66 5.12 4.80
CA ALA A 33 0.02 5.24 3.51
C ALA A 33 -0.02 3.91 2.73
N VAL A 34 0.26 2.77 3.37
CA VAL A 34 0.17 1.46 2.71
C VAL A 34 -1.26 1.12 2.30
N ARG A 35 -2.26 1.47 3.13
CA ARG A 35 -3.67 1.32 2.78
C ARG A 35 -4.03 2.10 1.53
N GLN A 36 -3.63 3.37 1.46
CA GLN A 36 -3.88 4.22 0.29
C GLN A 36 -3.18 3.68 -0.96
N ILE A 37 -1.93 3.22 -0.85
CA ILE A 37 -1.21 2.54 -1.93
C ILE A 37 -1.98 1.30 -2.40
N ALA A 38 -2.48 0.47 -1.48
CA ALA A 38 -3.25 -0.72 -1.83
C ALA A 38 -4.56 -0.37 -2.57
N ARG A 39 -5.26 0.69 -2.14
CA ARG A 39 -6.49 1.18 -2.81
C ARG A 39 -6.19 1.71 -4.21
N ASN A 40 -5.14 2.53 -4.36
CA ASN A 40 -4.75 3.10 -5.64
C ASN A 40 -4.33 2.00 -6.61
N LEU A 41 -3.57 1.01 -6.13
CA LEU A 41 -3.18 -0.14 -6.94
C LEU A 41 -4.39 -0.99 -7.36
N ALA A 42 -5.32 -1.28 -6.45
CA ALA A 42 -6.54 -2.03 -6.79
C ALA A 42 -7.33 -1.31 -7.90
N ARG A 43 -7.53 0.00 -7.76
CA ARG A 43 -8.21 0.83 -8.77
C ARG A 43 -7.48 0.84 -10.11
N ALA A 44 -6.16 0.97 -10.10
CA ALA A 44 -5.35 0.92 -11.32
C ALA A 44 -5.52 -0.44 -12.02
N LEU A 45 -5.38 -1.54 -11.28
CA LEU A 45 -5.54 -2.88 -11.85
C LEU A 45 -6.94 -3.09 -12.45
N ASP A 46 -7.99 -2.70 -11.74
CA ASP A 46 -9.37 -2.82 -12.22
C ASP A 46 -9.62 -1.92 -13.44
N GLY A 47 -9.15 -0.66 -13.39
CA GLY A 47 -9.31 0.30 -14.49
C GLY A 47 -8.62 -0.11 -15.79
N HIS A 48 -7.47 -0.78 -15.68
CA HIS A 48 -6.74 -1.31 -16.84
C HIS A 48 -7.11 -2.76 -17.20
N GLY A 49 -8.00 -3.41 -16.43
CA GLY A 49 -8.34 -4.84 -16.62
C GLY A 49 -7.15 -5.79 -16.40
N LEU A 50 -6.20 -5.40 -15.55
CA LEU A 50 -4.94 -6.13 -15.32
C LEU A 50 -5.09 -7.19 -14.23
N SER A 51 -4.76 -8.43 -14.57
CA SER A 51 -4.58 -9.48 -13.56
C SER A 51 -3.30 -9.28 -12.75
N LEU A 52 -3.24 -9.85 -11.53
CA LEU A 52 -1.99 -9.88 -10.74
C LEU A 52 -0.82 -10.56 -11.47
N ARG A 53 -1.12 -11.46 -12.41
CA ARG A 53 -0.13 -12.11 -13.26
C ARG A 53 0.48 -11.14 -14.27
N ALA A 54 -0.37 -10.37 -14.95
CA ALA A 54 0.06 -9.33 -15.88
C ALA A 54 0.85 -8.23 -15.15
N ALA A 55 0.36 -7.80 -13.98
CA ALA A 55 1.04 -6.83 -13.14
C ALA A 55 2.43 -7.28 -12.70
N ALA A 56 2.58 -8.53 -12.29
CA ALA A 56 3.87 -9.09 -11.90
C ALA A 56 4.85 -9.14 -13.08
N ALA A 57 4.39 -9.57 -14.26
CA ALA A 57 5.22 -9.66 -15.46
C ALA A 57 5.69 -8.28 -15.95
N GLY A 58 4.81 -7.28 -15.95
CA GLY A 58 5.14 -5.95 -16.46
C GLY A 58 5.90 -5.06 -15.49
N SER A 59 5.68 -5.21 -14.17
CA SER A 59 6.39 -4.41 -13.15
C SER A 59 7.68 -5.06 -12.64
N SER A 60 7.95 -6.32 -12.98
CA SER A 60 9.02 -7.12 -12.36
C SER A 60 8.92 -7.21 -10.82
N VAL A 61 7.71 -7.05 -10.28
CA VAL A 61 7.40 -7.28 -8.85
C VAL A 61 6.81 -8.68 -8.71
N ASN A 62 7.22 -9.41 -7.68
CA ASN A 62 6.69 -10.74 -7.42
C ASN A 62 5.16 -10.71 -7.22
N ARG A 63 4.42 -11.60 -7.91
CA ARG A 63 2.95 -11.69 -7.81
C ARG A 63 2.44 -11.81 -6.36
N GLN A 64 3.12 -12.59 -5.52
CA GLN A 64 2.76 -12.76 -4.12
C GLN A 64 2.96 -11.46 -3.33
N ALA A 65 4.03 -10.69 -3.62
CA ALA A 65 4.24 -9.38 -3.01
C ALA A 65 3.11 -8.40 -3.36
N ILE A 66 2.64 -8.41 -4.62
CA ILE A 66 1.47 -7.61 -5.05
C ILE A 66 0.22 -8.06 -4.28
N ALA A 67 -0.03 -9.37 -4.19
CA ALA A 67 -1.17 -9.92 -3.46
C ALA A 67 -1.14 -9.60 -1.96
N ASP A 68 0.05 -9.63 -1.34
CA ASP A 68 0.24 -9.31 0.08
C ASP A 68 0.10 -7.81 0.35
N LEU A 69 0.55 -6.95 -0.57
CA LEU A 69 0.33 -5.51 -0.53
C LEU A 69 -1.17 -5.19 -0.57
N LEU A 70 -1.88 -5.71 -1.59
CA LEU A 70 -3.33 -5.51 -1.73
C LEU A 70 -4.09 -5.97 -0.49
N ALA A 71 -3.65 -7.07 0.13
CA ALA A 71 -4.28 -7.61 1.34
C ALA A 71 -3.77 -6.99 2.65
N GLY A 72 -2.84 -6.03 2.63
CA GLY A 72 -2.30 -5.37 3.82
C GLY A 72 -1.49 -6.31 4.73
N ARG A 73 -0.91 -7.38 4.17
CA ARG A 73 -0.10 -8.38 4.87
C ARG A 73 1.39 -8.05 4.88
N SER A 74 1.86 -7.17 4.00
CA SER A 74 3.27 -6.79 3.90
C SER A 74 3.45 -5.27 3.88
N TRP A 75 4.64 -4.85 4.29
CA TRP A 75 5.12 -3.48 4.13
C TRP A 75 5.85 -3.39 2.77
N PRO A 76 5.30 -2.71 1.76
CA PRO A 76 6.01 -2.54 0.50
C PRO A 76 7.24 -1.65 0.70
N ASP A 77 8.31 -1.92 -0.04
CA ASP A 77 9.43 -0.99 -0.15
C ASP A 77 9.19 0.05 -1.26
N VAL A 78 9.99 1.11 -1.25
CA VAL A 78 9.89 2.20 -2.23
C VAL A 78 10.08 1.69 -3.67
N ALA A 79 10.98 0.72 -3.88
CA ALA A 79 11.24 0.14 -5.19
C ALA A 79 10.04 -0.64 -5.75
N THR A 80 9.27 -1.29 -4.89
CA THR A 80 8.03 -2.00 -5.25
C THR A 80 6.96 -1.01 -5.68
N VAL A 81 6.74 0.05 -4.90
CA VAL A 81 5.75 1.08 -5.22
C VAL A 81 6.11 1.79 -6.53
N ALA A 82 7.38 2.18 -6.71
CA ALA A 82 7.83 2.87 -7.91
C ALA A 82 7.69 2.01 -9.18
N ARG A 83 8.02 0.72 -9.11
CA ARG A 83 7.89 -0.21 -10.25
C ARG A 83 6.43 -0.46 -10.63
N LEU A 84 5.56 -0.60 -9.64
CA LEU A 84 4.13 -0.76 -9.89
C LEU A 84 3.55 0.50 -10.51
N ALA A 85 3.83 1.67 -9.94
CA ALA A 85 3.38 2.97 -10.46
C ALA A 85 3.84 3.19 -11.91
N HIS A 86 5.13 2.93 -12.19
CA HIS A 86 5.67 3.05 -13.54
C HIS A 86 4.98 2.12 -14.54
N PHE A 87 4.71 0.87 -14.15
CA PHE A 87 4.03 -0.09 -15.00
C PHE A 87 2.55 0.27 -15.24
N THR A 88 1.83 0.71 -14.21
CA THR A 88 0.41 1.07 -14.32
C THR A 88 0.20 2.45 -14.97
N GLY A 89 1.20 3.34 -14.92
CA GLY A 89 1.04 4.74 -15.33
C GLY A 89 0.31 5.61 -14.31
N ASP A 90 -0.13 5.04 -13.18
CA ASP A 90 -0.89 5.71 -12.12
C ASP A 90 -0.03 6.14 -10.93
N THR A 91 -0.44 7.24 -10.27
CA THR A 91 0.12 7.66 -8.97
C THR A 91 -0.36 6.72 -7.87
N LEU A 92 0.54 5.90 -7.33
CA LEU A 92 0.22 5.01 -6.21
C LEU A 92 0.47 5.64 -4.84
N TRP A 93 1.41 6.57 -4.74
CA TRP A 93 1.74 7.21 -3.46
C TRP A 93 0.60 8.13 -2.99
N PRO A 94 0.31 8.19 -1.68
CA PRO A 94 -0.69 9.11 -1.13
C PRO A 94 -0.38 10.57 -1.48
N GLU A 95 -1.35 11.29 -2.04
CA GLU A 95 -1.19 12.72 -2.34
C GLU A 95 -1.14 13.59 -1.07
N SER A 96 -1.77 13.12 0.01
CA SER A 96 -1.74 13.73 1.33
C SER A 96 -1.59 12.63 2.38
N VAL A 97 -0.43 12.63 3.05
CA VAL A 97 -0.33 11.99 4.37
C VAL A 97 -0.92 13.02 5.33
N ASP A 98 -1.94 12.67 6.12
CA ASP A 98 -2.45 13.58 7.15
C ASP A 98 -1.36 13.81 8.20
N ILE A 99 -0.54 14.83 7.95
CA ILE A 99 0.42 15.33 8.93
C ILE A 99 -0.41 16.23 9.83
N GLU A 100 -0.92 15.67 10.92
CA GLU A 100 -1.57 16.46 11.97
C GLU A 100 -0.54 17.48 12.49
N ARG A 101 -0.52 18.67 11.89
CA ARG A 101 0.29 19.79 12.34
C ARG A 101 -0.31 20.20 13.67
N LYS A 102 0.26 19.71 14.78
CA LYS A 102 0.03 20.30 16.09
C LYS A 102 0.37 21.78 15.98
N ARG A 103 -0.65 22.63 15.84
CA ARG A 103 -0.52 24.07 16.02
C ARG A 103 -0.25 24.27 17.50
N THR A 104 1.02 24.38 17.87
CA THR A 104 1.42 24.89 19.17
C THR A 104 1.01 26.36 19.20
N HIS A 105 0.00 26.67 20.02
CA HIS A 105 -0.30 28.04 20.46
C HIS A 105 0.64 28.44 21.59
#